data_AF-A0A6L8GGV0-F1
#
_entry.id   AF-A0A6L8GGV0-F1
#
_cell.length_a   1.000
_cell.length_b   1.000
_cell.length_c   1.000
_cell.angle_alpha   90.00
_cell.angle_beta   90.00
_cell.angle_gamma   90.00
#
_symmetry.space_group_name_H-M   'P 1'
#
loop_
_entity.id
_entity.type
_entity.pdbx_description
1 polymer ?
#
loop_
_entity_poly.entity_id
_entity_poly.type
_entity_poly.pdbx_seq_one_letter_code
_entity_poly.pdbx_strand_id
1 'polypeptide(L)'
;MAWFHGASRQLEIRTRATVDTLVTDPFRYLLAEPDRTLPYAYPPDVGERLRSYRREPDAAHASVRAIAVEAASASDRSQAGFPFTLARQIHRDFTLEDRPEGAPLSPEQTVARGAGACRDLAVLFVECCRAMGLAARFVSGYAYTDDVTPAEMHAWGEVYLAGGGWRGYDPSRGLAAGDQHVTLAAAADPVDAAPVVGTFRGDEVNSRLETELTMRAVPTSPPIPDGS
;
A
#
# COMPACT_ATOMS: atom_id res chain seq x y z
N MET A 1 -4.30 -6.80 -23.72
CA MET A 1 -5.62 -6.23 -24.11
C MET A 1 -6.38 -7.32 -24.85
N ALA A 2 -7.53 -7.76 -24.33
CA ALA A 2 -8.38 -8.76 -24.96
C ALA A 2 -9.50 -8.05 -25.75
N TRP A 3 -9.76 -8.48 -26.97
CA TRP A 3 -10.82 -7.95 -27.83
C TRP A 3 -11.80 -9.07 -28.17
N PHE A 4 -13.09 -8.75 -28.16
CA PHE A 4 -14.15 -9.70 -28.52
C PHE A 4 -14.77 -9.27 -29.85
N HIS A 5 -14.92 -10.21 -30.78
CA HIS A 5 -15.51 -9.95 -32.10
C HIS A 5 -17.06 -9.99 -32.11
N GLY A 6 -17.69 -10.30 -30.97
CA GLY A 6 -19.15 -10.38 -30.83
C GLY A 6 -19.60 -10.28 -29.37
N ALA A 7 -20.92 -10.34 -29.16
CA ALA A 7 -21.53 -10.28 -27.84
C ALA A 7 -20.97 -11.38 -26.93
N SER A 8 -20.30 -10.98 -25.85
CA SER A 8 -19.65 -11.87 -24.90
C SER A 8 -20.20 -11.57 -23.51
N ARG A 9 -20.59 -12.62 -22.78
CA ARG A 9 -21.22 -12.48 -21.45
C ARG A 9 -20.24 -12.60 -20.29
N GLN A 10 -19.02 -13.08 -20.55
CA GLN A 10 -18.03 -13.37 -19.52
C GLN A 10 -16.61 -13.20 -20.08
N LEU A 11 -15.73 -12.65 -19.26
CA LEU A 11 -14.28 -12.71 -19.39
C LEU A 11 -13.74 -13.41 -18.14
N GLU A 12 -12.96 -14.47 -18.31
CA GLU A 12 -12.31 -15.17 -17.21
C GLU A 12 -10.79 -15.02 -17.34
N ILE A 13 -10.15 -14.61 -16.24
CA ILE A 13 -8.69 -14.49 -16.14
C ILE A 13 -8.23 -15.44 -15.04
N ARG A 14 -7.40 -16.43 -15.38
CA ARG A 14 -6.81 -17.37 -14.42
C ARG A 14 -5.30 -17.17 -14.38
N THR A 15 -4.78 -17.00 -13.17
CA THR A 15 -3.34 -16.85 -12.92
C THR A 15 -2.92 -17.85 -11.85
N ARG A 16 -1.72 -18.41 -11.98
CA ARG A 16 -1.07 -19.22 -10.95
C ARG A 16 0.38 -18.78 -10.83
N ALA A 17 0.83 -18.52 -9.62
CA ALA A 17 2.20 -18.14 -9.31
C ALA A 17 2.66 -18.79 -8.00
N THR A 18 3.97 -18.95 -7.85
CA THR A 18 4.64 -19.30 -6.60
C THR A 18 5.56 -18.14 -6.26
N VAL A 19 5.48 -17.66 -5.02
CA VAL A 19 6.21 -16.46 -4.56
C VAL A 19 6.97 -16.84 -3.29
N ASP A 20 8.27 -16.53 -3.28
CA ASP A 20 9.10 -16.65 -2.08
C ASP A 20 9.05 -15.32 -1.30
N THR A 21 8.58 -15.36 -0.06
CA THR A 21 8.54 -14.19 0.83
C THR A 21 9.81 -14.18 1.69
N LEU A 22 10.75 -13.28 1.36
CA LEU A 22 12.07 -13.22 1.99
C LEU A 22 12.16 -12.23 3.16
N VAL A 23 11.08 -11.48 3.44
CA VAL A 23 11.04 -10.42 4.46
C VAL A 23 10.27 -10.93 5.68
N THR A 24 10.98 -11.62 6.58
CA THR A 24 10.42 -12.10 7.85
C THR A 24 10.44 -11.04 8.95
N ASP A 25 11.42 -10.13 8.92
CA ASP A 25 11.49 -8.96 9.80
C ASP A 25 11.40 -7.68 8.96
N PRO A 26 10.26 -6.95 8.98
CA PRO A 26 10.07 -5.75 8.18
C PRO A 26 10.97 -4.59 8.62
N PHE A 27 11.58 -4.65 9.80
CA PHE A 27 12.48 -3.63 10.35
C PHE A 27 13.96 -3.93 10.13
N ARG A 28 14.30 -5.06 9.48
CA ARG A 28 15.67 -5.45 9.19
C ARG A 28 16.25 -4.66 8.02
N TYR A 29 16.62 -3.40 8.25
CA TYR A 29 17.30 -2.54 7.28
C TYR A 29 18.24 -1.54 7.95
N LEU A 30 19.17 -1.00 7.18
CA LEU A 30 20.09 0.06 7.61
C LEU A 30 19.68 1.38 6.98
N LEU A 31 19.61 2.43 7.78
CA LEU A 31 19.37 3.79 7.29
C LEU A 31 20.69 4.41 6.89
N ALA A 32 20.73 5.08 5.74
CA ALA A 32 21.88 5.87 5.32
C ALA A 32 22.07 7.10 6.21
N GLU A 33 20.98 7.64 6.75
CA GLU A 33 20.97 8.87 7.55
C GLU A 33 19.97 8.75 8.72
N PRO A 34 20.31 8.06 9.82
CA PRO A 34 19.37 7.72 10.89
C PRO A 34 18.80 8.94 11.64
N ASP A 35 19.54 10.04 11.70
CA ASP A 35 19.19 11.23 12.51
C ASP A 35 18.31 12.26 11.78
N ARG A 36 17.81 11.93 10.59
CA ARG A 36 17.03 12.87 9.78
C ARG A 36 15.62 13.04 10.32
N THR A 37 15.19 14.29 10.37
CA THR A 37 13.88 14.69 10.87
C THR A 37 12.97 15.14 9.74
N LEU A 38 11.66 15.07 9.99
CA LEU A 38 10.65 15.57 9.09
C LEU A 38 10.52 17.12 9.16
N PRO A 39 10.00 17.80 8.12
CA PRO A 39 9.72 17.27 6.79
C PRO A 39 11.03 16.86 6.10
N TYR A 40 11.03 15.71 5.46
CA TYR A 40 12.25 15.14 4.90
C TYR A 40 12.56 15.74 3.53
N ALA A 41 13.82 16.08 3.31
CA ALA A 41 14.32 16.52 2.02
C ALA A 41 15.35 15.50 1.50
N TYR A 42 15.02 14.80 0.42
CA TYR A 42 15.94 13.88 -0.24
C TYR A 42 17.13 14.65 -0.85
N PRO A 43 18.32 14.03 -0.92
CA PRO A 43 19.40 14.50 -1.78
C PRO A 43 18.88 14.75 -3.21
N PRO A 44 19.33 15.80 -3.93
CA PRO A 44 18.73 16.20 -5.21
C PRO A 44 18.64 15.09 -6.26
N ASP A 45 19.67 14.24 -6.38
CA ASP A 45 19.73 13.13 -7.31
C ASP A 45 18.72 12.02 -6.97
N VAL A 46 18.57 11.71 -5.69
CA VAL A 46 17.57 10.76 -5.18
C VAL A 46 16.16 11.35 -5.33
N GLY A 47 15.99 12.62 -4.99
CA GLY A 47 14.73 13.35 -5.08
C GLY A 47 14.17 13.42 -6.49
N GLU A 48 15.03 13.59 -7.50
CA GLU A 48 14.65 13.59 -8.92
C GLU A 48 14.16 12.22 -9.38
N ARG A 49 14.85 11.14 -8.99
CA ARG A 49 14.43 9.76 -9.31
C ARG A 49 13.10 9.39 -8.66
N LEU A 50 12.78 10.00 -7.51
CA LEU A 50 11.56 9.76 -6.75
C LEU A 50 10.45 10.77 -7.04
N ARG A 51 10.62 11.68 -8.01
CA ARG A 51 9.71 12.82 -8.25
C ARG A 51 8.24 12.43 -8.36
N SER A 52 7.94 11.31 -9.03
CA SER A 52 6.56 10.84 -9.24
C SER A 52 5.89 10.34 -7.95
N TYR A 53 6.67 9.99 -6.93
CA TYR A 53 6.18 9.47 -5.65
C TYR A 53 6.12 10.53 -4.54
N ARG A 54 6.48 11.77 -4.88
CA ARG A 54 6.53 12.91 -3.97
C ARG A 54 5.47 13.92 -4.37
N ARG A 55 5.04 14.73 -3.41
CA ARG A 55 4.32 15.99 -3.65
C ARG A 55 4.97 17.09 -2.85
N GLU A 56 4.76 18.32 -3.30
CA GLU A 56 5.11 19.48 -2.49
C GLU A 56 4.29 19.44 -1.18
N PRO A 57 4.94 19.55 0.00
CA PRO A 57 4.26 19.47 1.29
C PRO A 57 3.03 20.38 1.44
N ASP A 58 3.09 21.57 0.84
CA ASP A 58 2.02 22.58 0.89
C ASP A 58 0.86 22.29 -0.08
N ALA A 59 0.99 21.28 -0.93
CA ALA A 59 -0.09 20.84 -1.81
C ALA A 59 -1.13 19.94 -1.10
N ALA A 60 -0.81 19.43 0.09
CA ALA A 60 -1.72 18.60 0.87
C ALA A 60 -2.86 19.45 1.48
N HIS A 61 -4.08 18.93 1.46
CA HIS A 61 -5.20 19.58 2.13
C HIS A 61 -4.94 19.70 3.65
N ALA A 62 -5.43 20.77 4.27
CA ALA A 62 -5.14 21.09 5.67
C ALA A 62 -5.49 19.95 6.64
N SER A 63 -6.58 19.22 6.37
CA SER A 63 -7.02 18.07 7.17
C SER A 63 -6.04 16.89 7.11
N VAL A 64 -5.48 16.59 5.94
CA VAL A 64 -4.45 15.56 5.75
C VAL A 64 -3.15 15.96 6.44
N ARG A 65 -2.74 17.22 6.24
CA ARG A 65 -1.53 17.77 6.86
C ARG A 65 -1.61 17.77 8.39
N ALA A 66 -2.79 18.00 8.97
CA ALA A 66 -2.97 17.95 10.43
C ALA A 66 -2.65 16.56 11.00
N ILE A 67 -3.18 15.49 10.39
CA ILE A 67 -2.89 14.10 10.78
C ILE A 67 -1.40 13.81 10.65
N ALA A 68 -0.80 14.22 9.52
CA ALA A 68 0.63 14.02 9.28
C ALA A 68 1.52 14.74 10.31
N VAL A 69 1.17 15.98 10.69
CA VAL A 69 1.92 16.75 11.69
C VAL A 69 1.79 16.15 13.10
N GLU A 70 0.61 15.63 13.45
CA GLU A 70 0.39 14.94 14.72
C GLU A 70 1.25 13.68 14.80
N ALA A 71 1.19 12.80 13.80
CA ALA A 71 2.01 11.58 13.73
C ALA A 71 3.52 11.90 13.70
N ALA A 72 3.92 12.97 13.01
CA ALA A 72 5.31 13.43 13.02
C ALA A 72 5.75 13.88 14.41
N SER A 73 4.88 14.55 15.16
CA SER A 73 5.20 14.96 16.54
C SER A 73 5.28 13.76 17.47
N ALA A 74 4.36 12.80 17.34
CA ALA A 74 4.33 11.57 18.14
C ALA A 74 5.49 10.58 17.84
N SER A 75 6.26 10.82 16.78
CA SER A 75 7.43 10.01 16.40
C SER A 75 8.75 10.76 16.60
N ASP A 76 8.76 11.84 17.39
CA ASP A 76 9.90 12.74 17.55
C ASP A 76 10.46 13.24 16.21
N ARG A 77 9.58 13.34 15.21
CA ARG A 77 9.84 13.68 13.81
C ARG A 77 10.81 12.73 13.12
N SER A 78 11.03 11.52 13.64
CA SER A 78 11.89 10.51 13.04
C SER A 78 11.39 10.11 11.66
N GLN A 79 12.23 10.22 10.63
CA GLN A 79 11.85 9.79 9.28
C GLN A 79 11.47 8.30 9.21
N ALA A 80 12.10 7.45 10.05
CA ALA A 80 11.91 6.01 10.03
C ALA A 80 10.81 5.56 10.99
N GLY A 81 10.64 6.25 12.12
CA GLY A 81 9.57 5.97 13.08
C GLY A 81 8.21 6.47 12.59
N PHE A 82 8.18 7.60 11.89
CA PHE A 82 6.95 8.26 11.47
C PHE A 82 5.98 7.37 10.68
N PRO A 83 6.38 6.63 9.63
CA PRO A 83 5.44 5.82 8.85
C PRO A 83 4.73 4.77 9.72
N PHE A 84 5.45 4.12 10.63
CA PHE A 84 4.84 3.14 11.53
C PHE A 84 3.88 3.81 12.53
N THR A 85 4.27 4.95 13.11
CA THR A 85 3.40 5.75 13.99
C THR A 85 2.14 6.21 13.27
N LEU A 86 2.26 6.68 12.04
CA LEU A 86 1.13 7.11 11.20
C LEU A 86 0.19 5.96 10.88
N ALA A 87 0.70 4.78 10.50
CA ALA A 87 -0.14 3.61 10.24
C ALA A 87 -0.95 3.21 11.47
N ARG A 88 -0.32 3.22 12.65
CA ARG A 88 -1.01 2.95 13.93
C ARG A 88 -2.03 4.02 14.29
N GLN A 89 -1.72 5.29 14.03
CA GLN A 89 -2.63 6.40 14.24
C GLN A 89 -3.89 6.24 13.37
N ILE A 90 -3.73 5.99 12.07
CA ILE A 90 -4.86 5.80 11.15
C ILE A 90 -5.70 4.60 11.56
N HIS A 91 -5.06 3.46 11.91
CA HIS A 91 -5.78 2.27 12.37
C HIS A 91 -6.62 2.53 13.64
N ARG A 92 -6.10 3.35 14.56
CA ARG A 92 -6.78 3.71 15.81
C ARG A 92 -7.93 4.69 15.58
N ASP A 93 -7.73 5.68 14.70
CA ASP A 93 -8.62 6.84 14.59
C ASP A 93 -9.73 6.65 13.54
N PHE A 94 -9.58 5.67 12.63
CA PHE A 94 -10.52 5.45 11.52
C PHE A 94 -11.19 4.09 11.60
N THR A 95 -12.50 4.07 11.31
CA THR A 95 -13.26 2.82 11.20
C THR A 95 -12.96 2.14 9.86
N LEU A 96 -12.56 0.87 9.89
CA LEU A 96 -12.44 0.06 8.68
C LEU A 96 -13.85 -0.33 8.19
N GLU A 97 -14.15 0.01 6.93
CA GLU A 97 -15.43 -0.33 6.29
C GLU A 97 -15.23 -1.36 5.16
N ASP A 98 -16.19 -2.27 5.02
CA ASP A 98 -16.27 -3.14 3.86
C ASP A 98 -16.88 -2.37 2.67
N ARG A 99 -16.05 -2.12 1.66
CA ARG A 99 -16.47 -1.51 0.38
C ARG A 99 -15.94 -2.35 -0.77
N PRO A 100 -16.69 -3.36 -1.24
CA PRO A 100 -16.20 -4.29 -2.27
C PRO A 100 -15.97 -3.60 -3.62
N GLU A 101 -16.67 -2.49 -3.88
CA GLU A 101 -16.66 -1.81 -5.18
C GLU A 101 -16.31 -0.32 -5.08
N GLY A 102 -15.86 0.24 -6.20
CA GLY A 102 -15.60 1.66 -6.38
C GLY A 102 -14.13 2.05 -6.23
N ALA A 103 -13.78 3.23 -6.76
CA ALA A 103 -12.46 3.81 -6.60
C ALA A 103 -12.16 4.11 -5.11
N PRO A 104 -10.88 4.25 -4.74
CA PRO A 104 -10.50 4.83 -3.46
C PRO A 104 -11.14 6.21 -3.26
N LEU A 105 -11.56 6.51 -2.04
CA LEU A 105 -11.92 7.87 -1.64
C LEU A 105 -10.68 8.77 -1.72
N SER A 106 -10.91 10.06 -1.99
CA SER A 106 -9.85 11.05 -1.75
C SER A 106 -9.49 11.09 -0.26
N PRO A 107 -8.24 11.45 0.09
CA PRO A 107 -7.82 11.58 1.49
C PRO A 107 -8.77 12.47 2.31
N GLU A 108 -9.23 13.58 1.74
CA GLU A 108 -10.11 14.53 2.43
C GLU A 108 -11.49 13.92 2.72
N GLN A 109 -12.01 13.12 1.79
CA GLN A 109 -13.25 12.37 2.01
C GLN A 109 -13.08 11.32 3.10
N THR A 110 -11.97 10.58 3.12
CA THR A 110 -11.67 9.62 4.18
C THR A 110 -11.59 10.31 5.55
N VAL A 111 -10.89 11.46 5.64
CA VAL A 111 -10.81 12.26 6.87
C VAL A 111 -12.19 12.78 7.31
N ALA A 112 -12.99 13.33 6.39
CA ALA A 112 -14.31 13.84 6.71
C ALA A 112 -15.29 12.74 7.19
N ARG A 113 -15.12 11.51 6.70
CA ARG A 113 -15.93 10.35 7.12
C ARG A 113 -15.45 9.74 8.43
N GLY A 114 -14.16 9.80 8.74
CA GLY A 114 -13.55 9.05 9.84
C GLY A 114 -13.58 7.53 9.62
N ALA A 115 -13.78 7.09 8.37
CA ALA A 115 -13.94 5.70 8.00
C ALA A 115 -13.59 5.46 6.53
N GLY A 116 -13.22 4.24 6.18
CA GLY A 116 -12.96 3.82 4.81
C GLY A 116 -12.47 2.37 4.70
N ALA A 117 -12.45 1.85 3.47
CA ALA A 117 -11.87 0.54 3.17
C ALA A 117 -10.33 0.57 3.18
N CYS A 118 -9.68 -0.59 3.15
CA CYS A 118 -8.21 -0.70 3.16
C CYS A 118 -7.54 0.20 2.11
N ARG A 119 -8.10 0.29 0.90
CA ARG A 119 -7.62 1.17 -0.18
C ARG A 119 -7.78 2.66 0.14
N ASP A 120 -8.83 3.05 0.85
CA ASP A 120 -9.08 4.45 1.22
C ASP A 120 -8.07 4.90 2.28
N LEU A 121 -7.81 4.03 3.27
CA LEU A 121 -6.82 4.26 4.33
C LEU A 121 -5.38 4.24 3.79
N ALA A 122 -5.08 3.39 2.81
CA ALA A 122 -3.80 3.36 2.12
C ALA A 122 -3.53 4.66 1.35
N VAL A 123 -4.54 5.21 0.65
CA VAL A 123 -4.42 6.51 -0.03
C VAL A 123 -4.19 7.64 0.96
N LEU A 124 -4.94 7.68 2.06
CA LEU A 124 -4.73 8.66 3.12
C LEU A 124 -3.32 8.59 3.69
N PHE A 125 -2.84 7.37 3.98
CA PHE A 125 -1.49 7.14 4.48
C PHE A 125 -0.41 7.67 3.52
N VAL A 126 -0.50 7.33 2.24
CA VAL A 126 0.45 7.78 1.20
C VAL A 126 0.51 9.30 1.11
N GLU A 127 -0.65 9.98 1.13
CA GLU A 127 -0.71 11.44 1.05
C GLU A 127 -0.22 12.12 2.33
N CYS A 128 -0.46 11.55 3.50
CA CYS A 128 0.15 12.00 4.76
C CYS A 128 1.70 11.88 4.72
N CYS A 129 2.24 10.79 4.17
CA CYS A 129 3.69 10.65 4.00
C CYS A 129 4.27 11.70 3.05
N ARG A 130 3.60 11.93 1.90
CA ARG A 130 3.99 12.95 0.93
C ARG A 130 3.94 14.35 1.52
N ALA A 131 2.95 14.65 2.36
CA ALA A 131 2.85 15.92 3.09
C ALA A 131 4.03 16.17 4.03
N MET A 132 4.73 15.12 4.48
CA MET A 132 5.96 15.23 5.27
C MET A 132 7.24 15.12 4.44
N GLY A 133 7.15 15.23 3.11
CA GLY A 133 8.29 15.21 2.20
C GLY A 133 8.84 13.82 1.86
N LEU A 134 8.23 12.76 2.39
CA LEU A 134 8.63 11.38 2.11
C LEU A 134 8.04 10.92 0.77
N ALA A 135 8.84 10.19 -0.01
CA ALA A 135 8.36 9.52 -1.21
C ALA A 135 7.54 8.30 -0.79
N ALA A 136 6.28 8.25 -1.22
CA ALA A 136 5.35 7.18 -0.88
C ALA A 136 4.57 6.71 -2.11
N ARG A 137 4.17 5.45 -2.12
CA ARG A 137 3.41 4.82 -3.22
C ARG A 137 2.31 3.92 -2.70
N PHE A 138 1.23 3.84 -3.46
CA PHE A 138 0.12 2.95 -3.19
C PHE A 138 0.49 1.55 -3.67
N VAL A 139 0.12 0.52 -2.90
CA VAL A 139 0.35 -0.88 -3.21
C VAL A 139 -0.96 -1.64 -3.17
N SER A 140 -1.19 -2.46 -4.19
CA SER A 140 -2.21 -3.49 -4.20
C SER A 140 -1.57 -4.88 -4.24
N GLY A 141 -2.24 -5.81 -3.59
CA GLY A 141 -1.79 -7.19 -3.61
C GLY A 141 -2.69 -8.09 -2.81
N TYR A 142 -2.09 -9.09 -2.20
CA TYR A 142 -2.77 -10.04 -1.34
C TYR A 142 -2.22 -9.95 0.07
N ALA A 143 -3.10 -10.04 1.05
CA ALA A 143 -2.72 -10.17 2.43
C ALA A 143 -3.47 -11.33 3.08
N TYR A 144 -2.78 -12.10 3.91
CA TYR A 144 -3.39 -13.09 4.79
C TYR A 144 -3.17 -12.70 6.24
N THR A 145 -4.02 -13.18 7.15
CA THR A 145 -3.90 -12.95 8.60
C THR A 145 -3.23 -14.12 9.30
N ASP A 146 -3.47 -15.32 8.79
CA ASP A 146 -3.01 -16.60 9.30
C ASP A 146 -3.11 -17.67 8.19
N ASP A 147 -2.61 -18.87 8.45
CA ASP A 147 -2.56 -19.96 7.46
C ASP A 147 -3.94 -20.59 7.15
N VAL A 148 -4.98 -20.20 7.88
CA VAL A 148 -6.32 -20.81 7.82
C VAL A 148 -7.32 -19.88 7.13
N THR A 149 -7.17 -18.57 7.32
CA THR A 149 -8.01 -17.54 6.72
C THR A 149 -7.60 -17.34 5.26
N PRO A 150 -8.55 -17.41 4.31
CA PRO A 150 -8.26 -17.14 2.91
C PRO A 150 -7.57 -15.78 2.75
N ALA A 151 -6.54 -15.73 1.93
CA ALA A 151 -5.97 -14.45 1.54
C ALA A 151 -7.04 -13.61 0.83
N GLU A 152 -6.94 -12.29 0.99
CA GLU A 152 -7.86 -11.34 0.40
C GLU A 152 -7.09 -10.33 -0.45
N MET A 153 -7.78 -9.76 -1.44
CA MET A 153 -7.27 -8.58 -2.12
C MET A 153 -7.15 -7.45 -1.10
N HIS A 154 -5.97 -6.85 -1.03
CA HIS A 154 -5.64 -5.86 -0.01
C HIS A 154 -4.83 -4.71 -0.58
N ALA A 155 -4.80 -3.60 0.16
CA ALA A 155 -4.05 -2.42 -0.20
C ALA A 155 -3.34 -1.81 1.01
N TRP A 156 -2.13 -1.31 0.78
CA TRP A 156 -1.29 -0.68 1.79
C TRP A 156 -0.39 0.40 1.14
N GLY A 157 0.41 1.09 1.95
CA GLY A 157 1.35 2.10 1.47
C GLY A 157 2.79 1.62 1.60
N GLU A 158 3.64 2.03 0.66
CA GLU A 158 5.09 1.89 0.81
C GLU A 158 5.77 3.26 0.84
N VAL A 159 6.79 3.38 1.70
CA VAL A 159 7.58 4.61 1.88
C VAL A 159 9.05 4.31 1.58
N TYR A 160 9.69 5.18 0.79
CA TYR A 160 11.11 5.06 0.51
C TYR A 160 11.94 5.72 1.62
N LEU A 161 12.65 4.91 2.39
CA LEU A 161 13.59 5.35 3.42
C LEU A 161 15.01 5.37 2.86
N ALA A 162 15.76 6.45 3.05
CA ALA A 162 17.14 6.53 2.55
C ALA A 162 18.03 5.43 3.18
N GLY A 163 18.65 4.59 2.35
CA GLY A 163 19.37 3.38 2.75
C GLY A 163 18.47 2.16 3.01
N GLY A 164 17.26 2.39 3.51
CA GLY A 164 16.26 1.35 3.74
C GLY A 164 15.50 0.91 2.49
N GLY A 165 15.44 1.72 1.43
CA GLY A 165 14.60 1.42 0.26
C GLY A 165 13.10 1.51 0.57
N TRP A 166 12.27 0.86 -0.24
CA TRP A 166 10.83 0.82 -0.05
C TRP A 166 10.44 -0.09 1.13
N ARG A 167 9.65 0.43 2.06
CA ARG A 167 9.14 -0.28 3.24
C ARG A 167 7.62 -0.15 3.31
N GLY A 168 6.93 -1.27 3.52
CA GLY A 168 5.48 -1.32 3.52
C GLY A 168 4.87 -1.10 4.89
N TYR A 169 3.73 -0.43 4.92
CA TYR A 169 2.96 -0.12 6.12
C TYR A 169 1.46 -0.24 5.79
N ASP A 170 0.75 -0.99 6.62
CA ASP A 170 -0.66 -1.27 6.48
C ASP A 170 -1.46 -0.44 7.50
N PRO A 171 -2.04 0.70 7.10
CA PRO A 171 -2.83 1.55 7.99
C PRO A 171 -4.19 0.93 8.36
N SER A 172 -4.68 -0.07 7.61
CA SER A 172 -5.93 -0.75 7.96
C SER A 172 -5.74 -1.73 9.11
N ARG A 173 -4.52 -2.24 9.28
CA ARG A 173 -4.12 -3.17 10.35
C ARG A 173 -3.17 -2.56 11.38
N GLY A 174 -2.69 -1.34 11.17
CA GLY A 174 -1.79 -0.63 12.08
C GLY A 174 -0.40 -1.25 12.22
N LEU A 175 0.11 -1.89 11.16
CA LEU A 175 1.35 -2.68 11.22
C LEU A 175 2.32 -2.35 10.06
N ALA A 176 3.57 -2.77 10.20
CA ALA A 176 4.52 -2.82 9.08
C ALA A 176 4.24 -4.07 8.23
N ALA A 177 4.21 -3.93 6.92
CA ALA A 177 3.94 -5.04 6.01
C ALA A 177 5.13 -6.00 5.96
N GLY A 178 4.85 -7.29 6.11
CA GLY A 178 5.86 -8.36 6.20
C GLY A 178 5.63 -9.45 5.17
N ASP A 179 6.02 -10.68 5.50
CA ASP A 179 5.83 -11.88 4.67
C ASP A 179 4.35 -12.22 4.41
N GLN A 180 3.44 -11.69 5.22
CA GLN A 180 2.01 -11.80 5.04
C GLN A 180 1.43 -10.94 3.90
N HIS A 181 2.24 -10.05 3.29
CA HIS A 181 1.84 -9.14 2.24
C HIS A 181 2.54 -9.46 0.92
N VAL A 182 1.79 -10.00 -0.04
CA VAL A 182 2.30 -10.31 -1.38
C VAL A 182 1.95 -9.18 -2.34
N THR A 183 2.95 -8.38 -2.71
CA THR A 183 2.79 -7.26 -3.65
C THR A 183 2.48 -7.76 -5.06
N LEU A 184 1.44 -7.19 -5.69
CA LEU A 184 1.15 -7.39 -7.11
C LEU A 184 1.55 -6.18 -7.94
N ALA A 185 1.16 -4.98 -7.50
CA ALA A 185 1.45 -3.73 -8.18
C ALA A 185 1.68 -2.61 -7.16
N ALA A 186 2.63 -1.72 -7.46
CA ALA A 186 2.94 -0.55 -6.65
C ALA A 186 3.15 0.67 -7.55
N ALA A 187 2.41 1.75 -7.30
CA ALA A 187 2.40 2.93 -8.16
C ALA A 187 2.16 4.22 -7.39
N ALA A 188 2.50 5.35 -8.02
CA ALA A 188 2.29 6.67 -7.42
C ALA A 188 0.80 7.00 -7.29
N ASP A 189 0.02 6.67 -8.31
CA ASP A 189 -1.44 6.81 -8.34
C ASP A 189 -2.09 5.43 -8.14
N PRO A 190 -3.11 5.31 -7.26
CA PRO A 190 -3.83 4.05 -7.06
C PRO A 190 -4.40 3.43 -8.35
N VAL A 191 -4.75 4.23 -9.35
CA VAL A 191 -5.31 3.72 -10.61
C VAL A 191 -4.31 2.84 -11.37
N ASP A 192 -3.02 3.15 -11.26
CA ASP A 192 -1.93 2.43 -11.92
C ASP A 192 -1.55 1.14 -11.18
N ALA A 193 -2.05 0.95 -9.96
CA ALA A 193 -1.87 -0.25 -9.16
C ALA A 193 -3.13 -1.15 -9.16
N ALA A 194 -4.14 -0.87 -9.98
CA ALA A 194 -5.31 -1.74 -10.06
C ALA A 194 -4.96 -3.09 -10.71
N PRO A 195 -5.25 -4.24 -10.06
CA PRO A 195 -4.82 -5.56 -10.55
C PRO A 195 -5.51 -5.96 -11.86
N VAL A 196 -6.78 -5.58 -12.03
CA VAL A 196 -7.55 -5.76 -13.27
C VAL A 196 -8.33 -4.48 -13.53
N VAL A 197 -8.17 -3.91 -14.72
CA VAL A 197 -8.94 -2.76 -15.21
C VAL A 197 -9.61 -3.15 -16.52
N GLY A 198 -10.89 -2.81 -16.67
CA GLY A 198 -11.64 -3.10 -17.89
C GLY A 198 -12.83 -2.15 -18.05
N THR A 199 -13.25 -1.95 -19.30
CA THR A 199 -14.47 -1.21 -19.64
C THR A 199 -15.38 -2.09 -20.47
N PHE A 200 -16.69 -2.03 -20.20
CA PHE A 200 -17.72 -2.72 -20.97
C PHE A 200 -18.60 -1.69 -21.68
N ARG A 201 -19.15 -2.03 -22.85
CA ARG A 201 -20.06 -1.16 -23.62
C ARG A 201 -21.22 -2.00 -24.19
N GLY A 202 -22.43 -1.48 -24.10
CA GLY A 202 -23.66 -2.02 -24.68
C GLY A 202 -24.89 -1.28 -24.12
N ASP A 203 -26.07 -1.54 -24.69
CA ASP A 203 -27.32 -0.99 -24.17
C ASP A 203 -27.73 -1.74 -22.89
N GLU A 204 -28.06 -1.00 -21.82
CA GLU A 204 -28.53 -1.54 -20.52
C GLU A 204 -27.63 -2.59 -19.85
N VAL A 205 -26.30 -2.53 -20.03
CA VAL A 205 -25.39 -3.51 -19.42
C VAL A 205 -24.93 -3.08 -18.03
N ASN A 206 -25.06 -4.00 -17.07
CA ASN A 206 -24.32 -3.99 -15.81
C ASN A 206 -23.17 -5.02 -15.89
N SER A 207 -22.12 -4.81 -15.10
CA SER A 207 -20.99 -5.73 -15.00
C SER A 207 -20.72 -6.00 -13.53
N ARG A 208 -20.36 -7.25 -13.22
CA ARG A 208 -19.95 -7.68 -11.89
C ARG A 208 -18.59 -8.36 -12.02
N LEU A 209 -17.65 -7.97 -11.15
CA LEU A 209 -16.38 -8.67 -11.01
C LEU A 209 -16.50 -9.64 -9.83
N GLU A 210 -16.29 -10.92 -10.11
CA GLU A 210 -16.16 -11.95 -9.09
C GLU A 210 -14.69 -12.36 -9.02
N THR A 211 -14.14 -12.40 -7.80
CA THR A 211 -12.74 -12.79 -7.57
C THR A 211 -12.71 -13.98 -6.63
N GLU A 212 -12.08 -15.06 -7.07
CA GLU A 212 -11.77 -16.21 -6.23
C GLU A 212 -10.24 -16.26 -6.05
N LEU A 213 -9.80 -16.29 -4.79
CA LEU A 213 -8.38 -16.35 -4.45
C LEU A 213 -8.13 -17.55 -3.55
N THR A 214 -7.10 -18.32 -3.88
CA THR A 214 -6.57 -19.37 -3.01
C THR A 214 -5.08 -19.16 -2.87
N MET A 215 -4.64 -18.95 -1.63
CA MET A 215 -3.22 -18.94 -1.28
C MET A 215 -2.96 -20.11 -0.33
N ARG A 216 -1.77 -20.70 -0.44
CA ARG A 216 -1.28 -21.76 0.44
C ARG A 216 0.18 -21.49 0.75
N ALA A 217 0.51 -21.40 2.03
CA ALA A 217 1.89 -21.42 2.46
C ALA A 217 2.51 -22.78 2.09
N VAL A 218 3.67 -22.76 1.45
CA VAL A 218 4.44 -23.97 1.15
C VAL A 218 5.71 -23.92 1.99
N PRO A 219 5.97 -24.89 2.88
CA PRO A 219 7.19 -24.91 3.67
C PRO A 219 8.41 -24.96 2.74
N THR A 220 9.36 -24.05 2.92
CA THR A 220 10.66 -24.14 2.25
C THR A 220 11.37 -25.40 2.72
N SER A 221 11.94 -26.20 1.80
CA SER A 221 12.80 -27.33 2.18
C SER A 221 13.92 -26.86 3.11
N PRO A 222 14.36 -27.69 4.08
CA PRO A 222 15.41 -27.29 5.01
C PRO A 222 16.70 -26.94 4.25
N PRO A 223 17.53 -26.02 4.77
CA PRO A 223 18.81 -25.70 4.15
C PRO A 223 19.65 -26.99 4.00
N ILE A 224 20.31 -27.13 2.86
CA ILE A 224 21.29 -28.19 2.64
C ILE A 224 22.33 -28.06 3.76
N PRO A 225 22.59 -29.11 4.57
CA PRO A 225 23.58 -29.03 5.62
C PRO A 225 24.93 -28.68 5.01
N ASP A 226 25.61 -27.67 5.58
CA ASP A 226 26.97 -27.31 5.19
C ASP A 226 27.82 -28.58 5.23
N GLY A 227 28.41 -28.91 4.08
CA GLY A 227 29.27 -30.07 3.90
C GLY A 227 30.43 -30.04 4.90
N SER A 228 30.56 -31.17 5.59
CA SER A 228 31.62 -31.56 6.55
C SER A 228 33.05 -31.18 6.16
#